data_AF-A0A7X6ZW50-F1
#
_entry.id   AF-A0A7X6ZW50-F1
#
_cell.length_a   1.000
_cell.length_b   1.000
_cell.length_c   1.000
_cell.angle_alpha   90.00
_cell.angle_beta   90.00
_cell.angle_gamma   90.00
#
_symmetry.space_group_name_H-M   'P 1'
#
loop_
_entity.id
_entity.type
_entity.pdbx_description
1 polymer ?
#
loop_
_entity_poly.entity_id
_entity_poly.type
_entity_poly.pdbx_seq_one_letter_code
_entity_poly.pdbx_strand_id
1 'polypeptide(L)'
;MGIDRILSKLNEQQKQAVTQTEGYVRVIAGAGSGKTRALTARYAYLVEELGVSPANILCLTFTNKAAREMIIRLRRMLGEGIDGTMSRKSTS
;
A
#
# COMPACT_ATOMS: atom_id res chain seq x y z
N MET A 1 -8.05 -4.89 13.84
CA MET A 1 -7.09 -6.01 13.63
C MET A 1 -5.76 -5.35 13.33
N GLY A 2 -4.82 -5.36 14.28
CA GLY A 2 -3.69 -4.43 14.29
C GLY A 2 -2.66 -4.62 13.16
N ILE A 3 -1.87 -3.57 12.92
CA ILE A 3 -0.77 -3.52 11.95
C ILE A 3 0.24 -4.68 12.13
N ASP A 4 0.39 -5.18 13.36
CA ASP A 4 1.24 -6.33 13.70
C ASP A 4 0.92 -7.59 12.88
N ARG A 5 -0.37 -7.83 12.61
CA ARG A 5 -0.80 -8.98 11.79
C ARG A 5 -0.44 -8.82 10.32
N ILE A 6 -0.25 -7.58 9.85
CA ILE A 6 0.17 -7.27 8.49
C ILE A 6 1.68 -7.45 8.37
N LEU A 7 2.44 -6.82 9.28
CA LEU A 7 3.91 -6.84 9.30
C LEU A 7 4.47 -8.24 9.55
N SER A 8 3.84 -9.04 10.43
CA SER A 8 4.25 -10.42 10.70
C SER A 8 4.25 -11.34 9.48
N LYS A 9 3.51 -11.00 8.42
CA LYS A 9 3.44 -11.80 7.20
C LYS A 9 4.35 -11.30 6.07
N LEU A 10 5.23 -10.34 6.35
CA LEU A 10 6.21 -9.80 5.43
C LEU A 10 7.59 -10.38 5.74
N ASN A 11 8.43 -10.54 4.72
CA ASN A 11 9.85 -10.79 4.96
C ASN A 11 10.58 -9.49 5.36
N GLU A 12 11.83 -9.59 5.81
CA GLU A 12 12.58 -8.43 6.33
C GLU A 12 12.72 -7.29 5.31
N GLN A 13 12.96 -7.61 4.04
CA GLN A 13 13.06 -6.61 2.97
C GLN A 13 11.73 -5.88 2.73
N GLN A 14 10.62 -6.61 2.76
CA GLN A 14 9.27 -6.06 2.63
C GLN A 14 8.91 -5.20 3.86
N LYS A 15 9.27 -5.64 5.08
CA LYS A 15 9.07 -4.85 6.29
C LYS A 15 9.81 -3.53 6.21
N GLN A 16 11.11 -3.55 5.87
CA GLN A 16 11.90 -2.33 5.67
C GLN A 16 11.28 -1.40 4.63
N ALA A 17 10.83 -1.93 3.50
CA ALA A 17 10.16 -1.15 2.47
C ALA A 17 8.79 -0.59 2.92
N VAL A 18 8.15 -1.19 3.91
CA VAL A 18 6.87 -0.73 4.49
C VAL A 18 7.09 0.34 5.55
N THR A 19 8.06 0.15 6.45
CA THR A 19 8.27 1.00 7.61
C THR A 19 9.19 2.19 7.36
N GLN A 20 9.93 2.23 6.25
CA GLN A 20 10.79 3.37 5.93
C GLN A 20 9.98 4.63 5.59
N THR A 21 10.01 5.65 6.43
CA THR A 21 9.27 6.91 6.25
C THR A 21 10.08 8.00 5.59
N GLU A 22 11.41 7.92 5.67
CA GLU A 22 12.30 8.95 5.18
C GLU A 22 12.72 8.71 3.72
N GLY A 23 12.63 9.77 2.92
CA GLY A 23 13.08 9.77 1.53
C GLY A 23 12.27 8.87 0.58
N TYR A 24 12.77 8.71 -0.63
CA TYR A 24 12.11 7.90 -1.66
C TYR A 24 12.44 6.42 -1.49
N VAL A 25 11.41 5.58 -1.38
CA VAL A 25 11.55 4.12 -1.35
C VAL A 25 11.29 3.54 -2.74
N ARG A 26 12.30 2.87 -3.32
CA ARG A 26 12.18 2.14 -4.60
C ARG A 26 12.24 0.64 -4.36
N VAL A 27 11.17 -0.07 -4.69
CA VAL A 27 11.10 -1.54 -4.60
C VAL A 27 11.29 -2.17 -5.98
N ILE A 28 12.36 -2.94 -6.16
CA ILE A 28 12.63 -3.72 -7.38
C ILE A 28 12.47 -5.19 -7.01
N ALA A 29 11.56 -5.90 -7.66
CA ALA A 29 11.37 -7.32 -7.39
C ALA A 29 10.80 -8.08 -8.60
N GLY A 30 11.13 -9.36 -8.71
CA GLY A 30 10.64 -10.26 -9.77
C GLY A 30 9.13 -10.49 -9.73
N ALA A 31 8.55 -11.13 -10.74
CA ALA A 31 7.14 -11.53 -10.72
C ALA A 31 6.83 -12.41 -9.48
N GLY A 32 5.61 -12.34 -8.94
CA GLY A 32 5.19 -13.15 -7.79
C GLY A 32 5.77 -12.78 -6.41
N SER A 33 6.76 -11.89 -6.34
CA SER A 33 7.44 -11.45 -5.09
C SER A 33 6.59 -10.65 -4.09
N GLY A 34 5.30 -10.46 -4.34
CA GLY A 34 4.41 -9.75 -3.42
C GLY A 34 4.52 -8.23 -3.43
N LYS A 35 5.01 -7.59 -4.51
CA LYS A 35 5.08 -6.12 -4.66
C LYS A 35 3.76 -5.41 -4.29
N THR A 36 2.63 -5.91 -4.78
CA THR A 36 1.31 -5.35 -4.47
C THR A 36 0.97 -5.45 -2.98
N ARG A 37 1.38 -6.56 -2.35
CA ARG A 37 1.18 -6.77 -0.91
C ARG A 37 2.00 -5.79 -0.09
N ALA A 38 3.26 -5.57 -0.46
CA ALA A 38 4.12 -4.57 0.16
C ALA A 38 3.54 -3.15 0.03
N LEU A 39 3.01 -2.78 -1.14
CA LEU A 39 2.36 -1.48 -1.35
C LEU A 39 1.10 -1.30 -0.48
N THR A 40 0.21 -2.30 -0.43
CA THR A 40 -0.99 -2.23 0.42
C THR A 40 -0.64 -2.21 1.91
N ALA A 41 0.40 -2.95 2.31
CA ALA A 41 0.89 -2.95 3.69
C ALA A 41 1.50 -1.59 4.06
N ARG A 42 2.25 -0.95 3.14
CA ARG A 42 2.79 0.39 3.33
C ARG A 42 1.69 1.42 3.51
N TYR A 43 0.66 1.39 2.67
CA TYR A 43 -0.49 2.27 2.83
C TYR A 43 -1.14 2.09 4.22
N ALA A 44 -1.42 0.85 4.61
CA ALA A 44 -2.01 0.55 5.91
C ALA A 44 -1.13 1.02 7.08
N TYR A 45 0.19 0.85 6.98
CA TYR A 45 1.15 1.33 7.97
C TYR A 45 1.10 2.87 8.11
N LEU A 46 1.09 3.60 6.99
CA LEU A 46 1.02 5.06 7.02
C LEU A 46 -0.28 5.55 7.70
N VAL A 47 -1.41 4.89 7.44
CA VAL A 47 -2.71 5.31 8.00
C VAL A 47 -2.86 4.93 9.47
N GLU A 48 -2.65 3.66 9.81
CA GLU A 48 -2.94 3.14 11.15
C GLU A 48 -1.84 3.46 12.16
N GLU A 49 -0.57 3.31 11.77
CA GLU A 49 0.55 3.47 12.70
C GLU A 49 1.00 4.93 12.79
N LEU A 50 1.09 5.62 11.64
CA LEU A 50 1.58 7.00 11.58
C LEU A 50 0.46 8.05 11.58
N GLY A 51 -0.81 7.63 11.54
CA GLY A 51 -1.96 8.54 11.55
C GLY A 51 -2.06 9.44 10.31
N VAL A 52 -1.44 9.07 9.19
CA VAL A 52 -1.51 9.85 7.96
C VAL A 52 -2.91 9.75 7.40
N SER A 53 -3.56 10.91 7.21
CA SER A 53 -4.87 10.97 6.57
C SER A 53 -4.84 10.29 5.18
N PRO A 54 -5.77 9.36 4.88
CA PRO A 54 -5.92 8.77 3.55
C PRO A 54 -5.97 9.80 2.42
N ALA A 55 -6.53 10.99 2.67
CA ALA A 55 -6.61 12.08 1.69
C ALA A 55 -5.22 12.62 1.27
N ASN A 56 -4.19 12.41 2.09
CA ASN A 56 -2.81 12.82 1.82
C ASN A 56 -2.00 11.73 1.10
N ILE A 57 -2.60 10.58 0.77
CA ILE A 57 -1.91 9.45 0.14
C ILE A 57 -2.46 9.21 -1.27
N LEU A 58 -1.61 9.38 -2.28
CA LEU A 58 -1.93 9.08 -3.68
C LEU A 58 -1.32 7.74 -4.10
N CYS A 59 -2.16 6.80 -4.52
CA CYS A 59 -1.74 5.53 -5.10
C CYS A 59 -2.02 5.50 -6.60
N LEU A 60 -0.97 5.34 -7.40
CA LEU A 60 -1.04 5.28 -8.86
C LEU A 60 -0.77 3.86 -9.35
N THR A 61 -1.58 3.41 -10.32
CA THR A 61 -1.37 2.12 -11.00
C THR A 61 -1.56 2.29 -12.51
N PHE A 62 -1.07 1.31 -13.27
CA PHE A 62 -1.17 1.33 -14.74
C PHE A 62 -2.60 1.07 -15.26
N THR A 63 -3.41 0.30 -14.53
CA THR A 63 -4.74 -0.12 -14.99
C THR A 63 -5.81 0.09 -13.92
N ASN A 64 -7.04 0.38 -14.36
CA ASN A 64 -8.20 0.52 -13.47
C ASN A 64 -8.50 -0.77 -12.69
N LYS A 65 -8.20 -1.94 -13.28
CA LYS A 65 -8.34 -3.22 -12.59
C LYS A 65 -7.38 -3.31 -11.40
N ALA A 66 -6.10 -2.98 -11.60
CA ALA A 66 -5.12 -2.99 -10.52
C ALA A 66 -5.47 -1.98 -9.42
N ALA A 67 -5.96 -0.80 -9.79
CA ALA A 67 -6.45 0.20 -8.84
C ALA A 67 -7.59 -0.37 -7.98
N ARG A 68 -8.64 -0.89 -8.60
CA ARG A 68 -9.79 -1.48 -7.90
C ARG A 68 -9.39 -2.63 -6.99
N GLU A 69 -8.52 -3.53 -7.44
CA GLU A 69 -8.01 -4.63 -6.61
C GLU A 69 -7.24 -4.12 -5.38
N MET A 70 -6.48 -3.03 -5.52
CA MET A 70 -5.78 -2.40 -4.41
C MET A 70 -6.77 -1.83 -3.39
N ILE A 71 -7.80 -1.09 -3.83
CA ILE A 71 -8.86 -0.56 -2.96
C ILE A 71 -9.56 -1.68 -2.19
N ILE A 72 -9.97 -2.76 -2.88
CA ILE A 72 -10.64 -3.90 -2.24
C ILE A 72 -9.76 -4.51 -1.15
N ARG A 73 -8.44 -4.64 -1.40
CA ARG A 73 -7.50 -5.13 -0.39
C ARG A 73 -7.39 -4.19 0.80
N LEU A 74 -7.30 -2.88 0.56
CA LEU A 74 -7.20 -1.88 1.63
C LEU A 74 -8.47 -1.82 2.48
N ARG A 75 -9.65 -1.84 1.87
CA ARG A 75 -10.93 -1.91 2.60
C ARG A 75 -11.04 -3.15 3.46
N ARG A 76 -10.52 -4.29 3.01
CA ARG A 76 -10.44 -5.52 3.84
C ARG A 76 -9.46 -5.41 5.00
N MET A 77 -8.43 -4.58 4.87
CA MET A 77 -7.40 -4.39 5.91
C MET A 77 -7.82 -3.33 6.94
N LEU A 78 -8.48 -2.26 6.50
CA LEU A 78 -8.72 -1.03 7.28
C LEU A 78 -10.20 -0.69 7.50
N GLY A 79 -11.14 -1.35 6.81
CA GLY A 79 -12.58 -1.07 6.89
C GLY A 79 -13.14 -0.22 5.73
N GLU A 80 -14.44 0.08 5.78
CA GLU A 80 -15.18 0.70 4.67
C GLU A 80 -14.94 2.22 4.47
N GLY A 81 -14.13 2.87 5.31
CA GLY A 81 -13.79 4.30 5.18
C GLY A 81 -12.66 4.63 4.19
N ILE A 82 -12.15 3.64 3.45
CA ILE A 82 -11.04 3.84 2.50
C ILE A 82 -11.59 4.15 1.10
N ASP A 83 -11.78 5.44 0.84
CA ASP A 83 -12.00 6.02 -0.49
C ASP A 83 -10.77 6.86 -0.87
N GLY A 84 -9.61 6.20 -0.98
CA GLY A 84 -8.40 6.87 -1.45
C GLY A 84 -8.58 7.39 -2.87
N THR A 85 -8.11 8.60 -3.14
CA THR A 85 -8.05 9.16 -4.50
C THR A 85 -7.05 8.35 -5.33
N MET A 86 -7.52 7.29 -6.00
CA MET A 86 -6.71 6.49 -6.90
C MET A 86 -6.83 7.03 -8.31
N SER A 87 -5.77 7.68 -8.77
CA SER A 87 -5.69 8.18 -10.15
C SER A 87 -4.91 7.22 -11.04
N ARG A 88 -5.26 7.18 -12.33
CA ARG A 88 -4.50 6.44 -13.34
C ARG A 88 -3.30 7.29 -13.75
N LYS A 89 -2.14 6.66 -13.96
CA LYS A 89 -1.06 7.30 -14.72
C LYS A 89 -1.48 7.34 -16.20
N SER A 90 -1.97 8.49 -16.67
CA SER A 90 -2.24 8.70 -18.10
C SER A 90 -0.90 8.84 -18.82
N THR A 91 -0.43 7.76 -19.43
CA THR A 91 0.55 7.86 -20.50
C THR A 91 -0.22 8.12 -21.79
N SER A 92 -0.02 9.31 -22.35
CA SER A 92 -0.30 9.62 -23.75
C SER A 92 0.37 8.61 -24.68
#